data_AF-A0A4Y4G3A6-F1
#
_entry.id   AF-A0A4Y4G3A6-F1
#
_cell.length_a   1.000
_cell.length_b   1.000
_cell.length_c   1.000
_cell.angle_alpha   90.00
_cell.angle_beta   90.00
_cell.angle_gamma   90.00
#
_symmetry.space_group_name_H-M   'P 1'
#
loop_
_entity.id
_entity.type
_entity.pdbx_description
1 polymer ?
#
loop_
_entity_poly.entity_id
_entity_poly.type
_entity_poly.pdbx_seq_one_letter_code
_entity_poly.pdbx_strand_id
1 'polypeptide(L)' 'MGIQLEIDKGFSSTTFTVKDDFGFNSKSITVDNYRIADYQLQQARNAMNMAYDVDSGMQQVKQALGIY' A
#
# COMPACT_ATOMS: atom_id res chain seq x y z
N MET A 1 12.72 -5.52 -11.81
CA MET A 1 11.93 -4.30 -11.58
C MET A 1 11.21 -4.52 -10.28
N GLY A 2 11.64 -3.89 -9.20
CA GLY A 2 10.99 -3.96 -7.90
C GLY A 2 9.85 -2.96 -7.80
N ILE A 3 8.89 -3.28 -6.94
CA ILE A 3 7.79 -2.40 -6.55
C ILE A 3 8.01 -2.03 -5.08
N GLN A 4 7.83 -0.77 -4.75
CA GLN A 4 8.00 -0.22 -3.41
C GLN A 4 6.67 0.26 -2.86
N LEU A 5 6.50 0.11 -1.54
CA LEU A 5 5.36 0.65 -0.80
C LEU A 5 5.84 1.74 0.14
N GLU A 6 5.32 2.93 -0.07
CA GLU A 6 5.41 4.05 0.85
C GLU A 6 4.12 4.16 1.65
N ILE A 7 4.26 4.37 2.95
CA ILE A 7 3.12 4.55 3.86
C ILE A 7 3.35 5.88 4.57
N ASP A 8 2.51 6.85 4.25
CA ASP A 8 2.49 8.16 4.89
C ASP A 8 1.32 8.21 5.89
N LYS A 9 1.64 8.23 7.18
CA LYS A 9 0.65 8.23 8.26
C LYS A 9 0.38 9.67 8.68
N GLY A 10 -0.69 10.24 8.14
CA GLY A 10 -1.20 11.54 8.54
C GLY A 10 -1.98 11.48 9.86
N PHE A 11 -2.44 12.64 10.33
CA PHE A 11 -3.17 12.76 11.59
C PHE A 11 -4.54 12.05 11.56
N SER A 12 -5.29 12.18 10.46
CA SER A 12 -6.64 11.61 10.31
C SER A 12 -6.70 10.41 9.38
N SER A 13 -5.75 10.29 8.45
CA SER A 13 -5.73 9.24 7.44
C SER A 13 -4.30 8.80 7.14
N THR A 14 -4.16 7.56 6.66
CA THR A 14 -2.91 7.00 6.18
C THR A 14 -3.01 6.82 4.67
N THR A 15 -2.00 7.27 3.95
CA THR A 15 -1.87 7.09 2.50
C THR A 15 -0.85 6.01 2.19
N PHE A 16 -1.25 5.06 1.35
CA PHE A 16 -0.41 3.99 0.85
C PHE A 16 -0.10 4.27 -0.61
N THR A 17 1.16 4.45 -0.94
CA THR A 17 1.62 4.69 -2.30
C THR A 17 2.47 3.52 -2.75
N VAL A 18 1.97 2.79 -3.75
CA VAL A 18 2.69 1.74 -4.44
C VAL A 18 3.37 2.38 -5.65
N LYS A 19 4.67 2.22 -5.81
CA LYS A 19 5.43 2.78 -6.93
C LYS A 19 6.45 1.80 -7.48
N ASP A 20 6.81 1.92 -8.75
CA ASP A 20 7.95 1.20 -9.29
C ASP A 20 9.28 1.77 -8.75
N ASP A 21 10.36 0.97 -8.81
CA ASP A 21 11.70 1.36 -8.33
C ASP A 21 12.20 2.69 -8.91
N PHE A 22 11.72 3.09 -10.09
CA PHE A 22 12.15 4.29 -10.78
C PHE A 22 11.20 5.49 -10.58
N GLY A 23 10.08 5.28 -9.89
CA GLY A 23 9.02 6.28 -9.68
C GLY A 23 8.26 6.69 -10.95
N PHE A 24 8.34 5.96 -12.06
CA PHE A 24 7.63 6.30 -13.29
C PHE A 24 6.13 5.98 -13.21
N ASN A 25 5.78 4.90 -12.51
CA ASN A 25 4.41 4.51 -12.23
C ASN A 25 4.19 4.48 -10.73
N SER A 26 3.11 5.12 -10.29
CA SER A 26 2.67 5.07 -8.90
C SER A 26 1.15 5.07 -8.79
N LYS A 27 0.63 4.42 -7.76
CA LYS A 27 -0.76 4.46 -7.35
C LYS A 27 -0.84 4.67 -5.86
N SER A 28 -1.79 5.50 -5.43
CA SER A 28 -2.02 5.78 -4.03
C SER A 28 -3.47 5.49 -3.62
N ILE A 29 -3.64 5.07 -2.37
CA ILE A 29 -4.94 4.98 -1.70
C ILE A 29 -4.83 5.58 -0.31
N THR A 30 -5.79 6.44 0.04
CA THR A 30 -5.87 7.05 1.36
C THR A 30 -7.03 6.43 2.12
N VAL A 31 -6.76 6.06 3.36
CA VAL A 31 -7.72 5.36 4.23
C VAL A 31 -7.70 6.03 5.59
N ASP A 32 -8.86 6.23 6.20
CA ASP A 32 -8.94 6.85 7.53
C ASP A 32 -8.25 5.99 8.58
N ASN A 33 -7.52 6.63 9.50
CA ASN A 33 -6.70 5.95 10.51
C ASN A 33 -7.50 5.00 11.41
N TYR A 34 -8.76 5.32 11.71
CA TYR A 34 -9.62 4.46 12.54
C TYR A 34 -9.95 3.12 11.87
N ARG A 35 -9.78 3.01 10.55
CA ARG A 35 -10.01 1.78 9.77
C ARG A 35 -8.77 0.92 9.65
N ILE A 36 -7.61 1.41 10.10
CA ILE A 36 -6.33 0.73 9.90
C ILE A 36 -5.75 0.30 11.23
N ALA A 37 -5.70 -1.01 11.43
CA ALA A 37 -4.97 -1.60 12.53
C ALA A 37 -3.49 -1.82 12.17
N ASP A 38 -2.60 -1.81 13.18
CA ASP A 38 -1.16 -2.01 12.96
C ASP A 38 -0.84 -3.34 12.26
N TYR A 39 -1.64 -4.38 12.49
CA TYR A 39 -1.47 -5.67 11.81
C TYR A 39 -1.77 -5.57 10.30
N GLN A 40 -2.67 -4.68 9.87
CA GLN A 40 -2.98 -4.47 8.45
C GLN A 40 -1.85 -3.72 7.73
N LEU A 41 -1.20 -2.78 8.43
CA LEU A 41 0.02 -2.13 7.92
C LEU A 41 1.12 -3.16 7.66
N GLN A 42 1.29 -4.11 8.57
CA GLN A 42 2.29 -5.16 8.43
C GLN A 42 1.95 -6.16 7.33
N GLN A 43 0.67 -6.52 7.17
CA GLN A 43 0.21 -7.32 6.04
C GLN A 43 0.42 -6.61 4.71
N ALA A 44 0.11 -5.31 4.62
CA ALA A 44 0.34 -4.53 3.40
C ALA A 44 1.83 -4.50 3.01
N ARG A 45 2.73 -4.34 3.98
CA ARG A 45 4.18 -4.45 3.75
C ARG A 45 4.61 -5.84 3.29
N ASN A 46 4.07 -6.90 3.89
CA ASN A 46 4.41 -8.27 3.51
C ASN A 46 3.87 -8.66 2.13
N ALA A 47 2.69 -8.16 1.77
CA ALA A 47 2.03 -8.47 0.50
C ALA A 47 2.76 -7.86 -0.71
N MET A 48 3.55 -6.81 -0.50
CA MET A 48 4.41 -6.21 -1.53
C MET A 48 5.51 -7.15 -2.02
N ASN A 49 5.93 -8.14 -1.21
CA ASN A 49 6.91 -9.15 -1.65
C ASN A 49 6.38 -10.03 -2.80
N MET A 50 5.06 -10.06 -3.02
CA MET A 50 4.40 -10.82 -4.08
C MET A 50 3.94 -9.93 -5.25
N ALA A 51 4.20 -8.63 -5.19
CA ALA A 51 3.78 -7.68 -6.23
C ALA A 51 4.77 -7.70 -7.40
N TYR A 52 4.25 -7.93 -8.61
CA TYR A 52 5.04 -7.93 -9.85
C TYR A 52 4.98 -6.59 -10.60
N ASP A 53 3.92 -5.82 -10.37
CA ASP A 53 3.67 -4.48 -10.93
C ASP A 53 2.92 -3.59 -9.92
N VAL A 54 2.78 -2.29 -10.26
CA VAL A 54 2.13 -1.29 -9.38
C VAL A 54 0.66 -1.62 -9.13
N ASP A 55 -0.03 -2.18 -10.13
CA ASP A 55 -1.43 -2.58 -10.04
C ASP A 55 -1.62 -3.79 -9.13
N SER A 56 -0.80 -4.84 -9.28
CA SER A 56 -0.78 -5.97 -8.37
C SER A 56 -0.41 -5.54 -6.97
N GLY A 57 0.58 -4.66 -6.79
CA GLY A 57 0.94 -4.14 -5.46
C GLY A 57 -0.22 -3.40 -4.82
N MET A 58 -0.94 -2.57 -5.59
CA MET A 58 -2.12 -1.86 -5.08
C MET A 58 -3.26 -2.83 -4.73
N GLN A 59 -3.51 -3.87 -5.52
CA GLN A 59 -4.50 -4.89 -5.18
C GLN A 59 -4.13 -5.65 -3.91
N GLN A 60 -2.86 -5.98 -3.73
CA GLN A 60 -2.34 -6.65 -2.53
C GLN A 60 -2.51 -5.77 -1.28
N VAL A 61 -2.19 -4.48 -1.39
CA VAL A 61 -2.41 -3.50 -0.31
C VAL A 61 -3.90 -3.40 0.01
N LYS A 62 -4.77 -3.29 -0.99
CA LYS A 62 -6.23 -3.27 -0.81
C LYS A 62 -6.75 -4.51 -0.08
N GLN A 63 -6.31 -5.70 -0.48
CA GLN A 63 -6.66 -6.96 0.19
C GLN A 63 -6.18 -6.99 1.64
N ALA A 64 -4.93 -6.57 1.91
CA ALA A 64 -4.37 -6.51 3.25
C ALA A 64 -5.11 -5.51 4.16
N LEU A 65 -5.62 -4.41 3.59
CA LEU A 65 -6.42 -3.41 4.28
C LEU A 65 -7.91 -3.81 4.39
N GLY A 66 -8.33 -4.91 3.75
CA GLY A 66 -9.74 -5.34 3.71
C GLY A 66 -10.64 -4.41 2.91
N ILE A 67 -10.08 -3.69 1.94
CA ILE A 67 -10.77 -2.71 1.10
C ILE A 67 -10.96 -3.35 -0.28
N TYR A 68 -12.21 -3.58 -0.68
CA TYR A 68 -12.57 -4.11 -2.00
C TYR A 68 -12.81 -2.96 -2.99
#